data_AF-A0A6I2X764-F1
#
_entry.id   AF-A0A6I2X764-F1
#
_cell.length_a   1.000
_cell.length_b   1.000
_cell.length_c   1.000
_cell.angle_alpha   90.00
_cell.angle_beta   90.00
_cell.angle_gamma   90.00
#
_symmetry.space_group_name_H-M   'P 1'
#
loop_
_entity.id
_entity.type
_entity.pdbx_description
1 polymer ?
#
loop_
_entity_poly.entity_id
_entity_poly.type
_entity_poly.pdbx_seq_one_letter_code
_entity_poly.pdbx_strand_id
1 'polypeptide(L)'
;MRVKPVMLAAVATMMFLSGCSGQSQVDSSASPVSPSAGPTVSASPETPAEVIIYFVGDTSRGPRLYTETVVINAGSDLGQSALAYIMMGTTQPTDADYTNLWGNESIINSVTYSGDNATVDLTLKPLNVGAAMEMSAIDQLVWTLTENHAGINAVRFTSGGKAIETFAGHVDTTGTFKREPNYEVLAPLWIDEVSTPLRNPVTMTGTACTFEAAFGWEVKQGNDVKQSGAGSAAAACPERSLWSVALADLKPGDYTFVVTDYSAEDGSVIQQDTKSFSVN
;
A
#
# COMPACT_ATOMS: atom_id res chain seq x y z
N MET A 1 -25.21 -23.23 -43.73
CA MET A 1 -26.62 -23.48 -44.09
C MET A 1 -26.97 -24.94 -43.83
N ARG A 2 -27.47 -25.27 -42.64
CA ARG A 2 -28.44 -26.35 -42.38
C ARG A 2 -28.85 -26.27 -40.91
N VAL A 3 -29.97 -25.60 -40.73
CA VAL A 3 -30.81 -25.53 -39.53
C VAL A 3 -31.64 -26.82 -39.51
N LYS A 4 -31.92 -27.41 -38.33
CA LYS A 4 -33.28 -27.70 -37.81
C LYS A 4 -33.29 -28.72 -36.65
N PRO A 5 -34.37 -28.70 -35.82
CA PRO A 5 -34.24 -28.75 -34.37
C PRO A 5 -35.23 -29.73 -33.69
N VAL A 6 -35.41 -29.57 -32.37
CA VAL A 6 -36.62 -29.87 -31.56
C VAL A 6 -37.02 -31.35 -31.38
N MET A 7 -37.11 -31.80 -30.12
CA MET A 7 -38.39 -32.28 -29.58
C MET A 7 -38.43 -32.32 -28.04
N LEU A 8 -39.48 -31.68 -27.53
CA LEU A 8 -39.99 -31.71 -26.16
C LEU A 8 -40.88 -32.96 -26.04
N ALA A 9 -40.83 -33.68 -24.92
CA ALA A 9 -41.89 -34.63 -24.55
C ALA A 9 -42.07 -34.65 -23.03
N ALA A 10 -43.26 -34.23 -22.60
CA ALA A 10 -43.77 -34.36 -21.25
C ALA A 10 -44.47 -35.72 -21.09
N VAL A 11 -44.35 -36.37 -19.93
CA VAL A 11 -45.26 -37.43 -19.48
C VAL A 11 -45.55 -37.23 -18.00
N ALA A 12 -46.85 -37.23 -17.69
CA ALA A 12 -47.44 -37.11 -16.36
C ALA A 12 -47.86 -38.49 -15.81
N THR A 13 -48.54 -38.46 -14.64
CA THR A 13 -49.31 -39.54 -13.98
C THR A 13 -48.46 -40.51 -13.12
N MET A 14 -48.86 -41.02 -11.94
CA MET A 14 -50.18 -41.22 -11.33
C MET A 14 -50.06 -41.52 -9.81
N MET A 15 -51.13 -41.23 -9.05
CA MET A 15 -51.38 -41.60 -7.64
C MET A 15 -51.46 -43.12 -7.41
N PHE A 16 -51.20 -43.61 -6.18
CA PHE A 16 -52.22 -44.13 -5.23
C PHE A 16 -51.67 -45.02 -4.07
N LEU A 17 -52.33 -44.86 -2.91
CA LEU A 17 -52.76 -45.85 -1.88
C LEU A 17 -51.77 -46.51 -0.88
N SER A 18 -51.97 -46.10 0.38
CA SER A 18 -52.20 -46.88 1.62
C SER A 18 -51.59 -48.26 1.86
N GLY A 19 -50.91 -48.39 3.01
CA GLY A 19 -50.69 -49.66 3.70
C GLY A 19 -50.35 -49.48 5.18
N CYS A 20 -51.29 -49.78 6.08
CA CYS A 20 -51.03 -50.04 7.50
C CYS A 20 -50.63 -51.51 7.68
N SER A 21 -49.58 -51.79 8.46
CA SER A 21 -49.48 -52.97 9.35
C SER A 21 -48.08 -53.08 9.97
N GLY A 22 -48.02 -53.62 11.20
CA GLY A 22 -46.87 -54.39 11.64
C GLY A 22 -45.94 -53.71 12.65
N GLN A 23 -46.31 -53.80 13.91
CA GLN A 23 -45.49 -53.53 15.07
C GLN A 23 -44.31 -54.53 15.11
N SER A 24 -43.08 -54.02 15.22
CA SER A 24 -41.94 -54.78 15.73
C SER A 24 -40.98 -53.80 16.40
N GLN A 25 -40.95 -53.87 17.74
CA GLN A 25 -39.89 -53.27 18.53
C GLN A 25 -38.57 -53.95 18.17
N VAL A 26 -37.60 -53.14 17.79
CA VAL A 26 -36.19 -53.46 17.93
C VAL A 26 -35.56 -52.27 18.64
N ASP A 27 -35.16 -52.50 19.88
CA ASP A 27 -34.27 -51.61 20.62
C ASP A 27 -33.03 -51.32 19.76
N SER A 28 -32.77 -50.05 19.49
CA SER A 28 -31.48 -49.59 18.99
C SER A 28 -31.19 -48.27 19.67
N SER A 29 -30.43 -48.40 20.76
CA SER A 29 -29.76 -47.31 21.46
C SER A 29 -28.83 -46.59 20.47
N ALA A 30 -29.31 -45.50 19.89
CA ALA A 30 -28.49 -44.58 19.13
C ALA A 30 -27.72 -43.70 20.12
N SER A 31 -26.41 -43.92 20.23
CA SER A 31 -25.51 -42.99 20.91
C SER A 31 -25.56 -41.63 20.20
N PRO A 32 -25.62 -40.50 20.91
CA PRO A 32 -25.54 -39.20 20.26
C PRO A 32 -24.14 -39.04 19.64
N VAL A 33 -24.07 -38.93 18.32
CA VAL A 33 -22.88 -38.43 17.63
C VAL A 33 -22.65 -37.00 18.07
N SER A 34 -21.66 -36.81 18.94
CA SER A 34 -21.14 -35.49 19.29
C SER A 34 -20.55 -34.86 18.02
N PRO A 35 -20.99 -33.64 17.61
CA PRO A 35 -20.32 -32.95 16.52
C PRO A 35 -18.88 -32.67 16.96
N SER A 36 -17.92 -33.31 16.29
CA SER A 36 -16.51 -32.95 16.40
C SER A 36 -16.39 -31.52 15.90
N ALA A 37 -16.21 -30.58 16.83
CA ALA A 37 -15.79 -29.23 16.51
C ALA A 37 -14.46 -29.36 15.75
N GLY A 38 -14.50 -29.05 14.45
CA GLY A 38 -13.28 -28.83 13.68
C GLY A 38 -12.45 -27.73 14.36
N PRO A 39 -11.13 -27.67 14.12
CA PRO A 39 -10.32 -26.62 14.69
C PRO A 39 -10.86 -25.28 14.20
N THR A 40 -11.50 -24.53 15.08
CA THR A 40 -11.70 -23.09 14.90
C THR A 40 -10.30 -22.52 14.80
N VAL A 41 -9.90 -22.07 13.61
CA VAL A 41 -8.68 -21.30 13.42
C VAL A 41 -8.87 -20.05 14.28
N SER A 42 -8.22 -20.04 15.45
CA SER A 42 -8.17 -18.86 16.30
C SER A 42 -7.38 -17.84 15.52
N ALA A 43 -8.06 -16.86 14.92
CA ALA A 43 -7.40 -15.69 14.36
C ALA A 43 -6.53 -15.09 15.47
N SER A 44 -5.24 -14.88 15.18
CA SER A 44 -4.35 -14.18 16.09
C SER A 44 -4.94 -12.79 16.34
N PRO A 45 -5.01 -12.29 17.58
CA PRO A 45 -5.59 -10.98 17.83
C PRO A 45 -4.78 -9.91 17.09
N GLU A 46 -5.45 -9.10 16.28
CA GLU A 46 -4.87 -7.91 15.67
C GLU A 46 -4.92 -6.75 16.66
N THR A 47 -3.88 -5.93 16.70
CA THR A 47 -3.79 -4.75 17.57
C THR A 47 -3.32 -3.53 16.79
N PRO A 48 -3.74 -2.31 17.16
CA PRO A 48 -3.24 -1.09 16.55
C PRO A 48 -1.70 -1.01 16.63
N ALA A 49 -1.05 -0.81 15.49
CA ALA A 49 0.39 -0.63 15.36
C ALA A 49 0.70 0.38 14.26
N GLU A 50 1.75 1.19 14.48
CA GLU A 50 2.32 2.06 13.44
C GLU A 50 3.19 1.25 12.49
N VAL A 51 2.98 1.46 11.19
CA VAL A 51 3.78 0.89 10.10
C VAL A 51 4.15 1.99 9.11
N ILE A 52 5.27 1.83 8.42
CA ILE A 52 5.68 2.74 7.35
C ILE A 52 5.26 2.17 6.01
N ILE A 53 4.43 2.91 5.28
CA ILE A 53 3.95 2.52 3.95
C ILE A 53 4.65 3.38 2.91
N TYR A 54 5.15 2.73 1.85
CA TYR A 54 5.64 3.45 0.69
C TYR A 54 4.51 3.58 -0.34
N PHE A 55 4.29 4.78 -0.84
CA PHE A 55 3.36 5.11 -1.94
C PHE A 55 4.11 5.67 -3.14
N VAL A 56 3.46 5.72 -4.30
CA VAL A 56 4.06 6.18 -5.55
C VAL A 56 3.52 7.54 -5.93
N GLY A 57 4.38 8.48 -6.30
CA GLY A 57 3.99 9.75 -6.90
C GLY A 57 4.80 10.04 -8.16
N ASP A 58 4.19 10.77 -9.08
CA ASP A 58 4.83 11.17 -10.33
C ASP A 58 5.82 12.34 -10.11
N THR A 59 6.95 12.27 -10.79
CA THR A 59 7.96 13.33 -10.81
C THR A 59 8.34 13.68 -12.23
N SER A 60 9.01 14.81 -12.43
CA SER A 60 9.61 15.15 -13.74
C SER A 60 10.63 14.09 -14.22
N ARG A 61 11.13 13.25 -13.31
CA ARG A 61 12.12 12.19 -13.53
C ARG A 61 11.53 10.78 -13.47
N GLY A 62 10.21 10.66 -13.58
CA GLY A 62 9.47 9.39 -13.50
C GLY A 62 8.92 9.11 -12.10
N PRO A 63 8.30 7.95 -11.87
CA PRO A 63 7.71 7.64 -10.56
C PRO A 63 8.79 7.57 -9.47
N ARG A 64 8.42 8.00 -8.27
CA ARG A 64 9.24 7.92 -7.05
C ARG A 64 8.39 7.49 -5.87
N LEU A 65 9.03 6.89 -4.87
CA LEU A 65 8.37 6.51 -3.63
C LEU A 65 8.35 7.64 -2.60
N TYR A 66 7.25 7.71 -1.87
CA TYR A 66 6.99 8.59 -0.72
C TYR A 66 6.61 7.74 0.47
N THR A 67 6.88 8.21 1.69
CA THR A 67 6.58 7.45 2.91
C THR A 67 5.45 8.09 3.70
N GLU A 68 4.55 7.26 4.21
CA GLU A 68 3.60 7.67 5.24
C GLU A 68 3.64 6.69 6.42
N THR A 69 3.58 7.23 7.64
CA THR A 69 3.33 6.44 8.84
C THR A 69 1.84 6.20 9.00
N VAL A 70 1.43 4.95 9.05
CA VAL A 70 0.02 4.55 9.10
C VAL A 70 -0.23 3.68 10.33
N VAL A 71 -1.34 3.91 11.02
CA VAL A 71 -1.80 3.02 12.09
C VAL A 71 -2.74 1.97 11.49
N ILE A 72 -2.36 0.70 11.60
CA ILE A 72 -3.15 -0.45 11.13
C ILE A 72 -3.47 -1.39 12.29
N ASN A 73 -4.52 -2.20 12.15
CA ASN A 73 -4.68 -3.37 13.01
C ASN A 73 -3.73 -4.45 12.48
N ALA A 74 -2.62 -4.65 13.18
CA ALA A 74 -1.57 -5.57 12.76
C ALA A 74 -1.60 -6.87 13.58
N GLY A 75 -1.25 -7.97 12.92
CA GLY A 75 -0.87 -9.20 13.61
C GLY A 75 0.55 -9.11 14.18
N SER A 76 1.09 -10.25 14.62
CA SER A 76 2.45 -10.34 15.18
C SER A 76 3.57 -10.05 14.16
N ASP A 77 3.27 -10.14 12.86
CA ASP A 77 4.20 -9.82 11.78
C ASP A 77 3.79 -8.48 11.15
N LEU A 78 4.50 -7.41 11.50
CA LEU A 78 4.27 -6.07 10.97
C LEU A 78 4.56 -5.96 9.47
N GLY A 79 5.57 -6.67 8.98
CA GLY A 79 5.94 -6.70 7.57
C GLY A 79 4.81 -7.29 6.71
N GLN A 80 4.33 -8.48 7.08
CA GLN A 80 3.17 -9.08 6.41
C GLN A 80 1.90 -8.22 6.56
N SER A 81 1.65 -7.66 7.74
CA SER A 81 0.48 -6.82 7.99
C SER A 81 0.50 -5.55 7.12
N ALA A 82 1.66 -4.91 6.96
CA ALA A 82 1.83 -3.75 6.11
C ALA A 82 1.61 -4.09 4.61
N LEU A 83 2.13 -5.22 4.13
CA LEU A 83 1.88 -5.66 2.75
C LEU A 83 0.40 -5.99 2.51
N ALA A 84 -0.25 -6.68 3.45
CA ALA A 84 -1.68 -6.98 3.36
C ALA A 84 -2.51 -5.69 3.31
N TYR A 85 -2.15 -4.70 4.13
CA TYR A 85 -2.79 -3.39 4.16
C TYR A 85 -2.73 -2.68 2.80
N ILE A 86 -1.54 -2.60 2.18
CA ILE A 86 -1.38 -2.02 0.83
C ILE A 86 -2.18 -2.81 -0.21
N MET A 87 -2.15 -4.15 -0.15
CA MET A 87 -2.86 -5.01 -1.13
C MET A 87 -4.37 -4.86 -1.09
N MET A 88 -4.96 -4.63 0.09
CA MET A 88 -6.39 -4.40 0.23
C MET A 88 -6.86 -3.15 -0.52
N GLY A 89 -6.01 -2.11 -0.62
CA GLY A 89 -6.30 -0.87 -1.34
C GLY A 89 -7.50 -0.06 -0.81
N THR A 90 -8.04 -0.44 0.34
CA THR A 90 -9.22 0.21 0.93
C THR A 90 -8.89 1.54 1.59
N THR A 91 -7.62 1.79 1.92
CA THR A 91 -7.15 3.08 2.42
C THR A 91 -6.25 3.73 1.38
N GLN A 92 -6.57 4.97 1.06
CA GLN A 92 -5.79 5.80 0.15
C GLN A 92 -4.66 6.49 0.94
N PRO A 93 -3.58 6.89 0.26
CA PRO A 93 -2.59 7.76 0.87
C PRO A 93 -3.27 9.01 1.45
N THR A 94 -2.71 9.54 2.53
CA THR A 94 -3.18 10.80 3.13
C THR A 94 -2.86 11.95 2.19
N ASP A 95 -1.77 11.84 1.45
CA ASP A 95 -1.46 12.78 0.37
C ASP A 95 -2.20 12.47 -0.92
N ALA A 96 -2.87 13.48 -1.47
CA ALA A 96 -3.62 13.34 -2.72
C ALA A 96 -2.70 13.20 -3.95
N ASP A 97 -1.45 13.61 -3.83
CA ASP A 97 -0.45 13.50 -4.90
C ASP A 97 0.13 12.08 -5.00
N TYR A 98 -0.16 11.21 -4.02
CA TYR A 98 0.36 9.84 -3.97
C TYR A 98 -0.69 8.84 -4.43
N THR A 99 -0.23 7.67 -4.85
CA THR A 99 -1.06 6.57 -5.33
C THR A 99 -0.54 5.25 -4.78
N ASN A 100 -1.50 4.38 -4.46
CA ASN A 100 -1.24 2.97 -4.24
C ASN A 100 -1.42 2.21 -5.57
N LEU A 101 -0.39 1.46 -6.00
CA LEU A 101 -0.47 0.65 -7.23
C LEU A 101 -1.21 -0.68 -7.04
N TRP A 102 -1.57 -1.00 -5.80
CA TRP A 102 -2.30 -2.20 -5.41
C TRP A 102 -3.77 -1.87 -5.08
N GLY A 103 -4.52 -2.85 -4.56
CA GLY A 103 -5.98 -2.75 -4.43
C GLY A 103 -6.74 -3.28 -5.64
N ASN A 104 -6.05 -3.94 -6.58
CA ASN A 104 -6.64 -4.55 -7.77
C ASN A 104 -7.10 -6.01 -7.53
N GLU A 105 -7.52 -6.34 -6.31
CA GLU A 105 -7.88 -7.69 -5.86
C GLU A 105 -6.68 -8.67 -5.75
N SER A 106 -5.44 -8.17 -5.85
CA SER A 106 -4.26 -8.94 -5.44
C SER A 106 -4.25 -9.13 -3.93
N ILE A 107 -3.73 -10.27 -3.45
CA ILE A 107 -3.77 -10.65 -2.03
C ILE A 107 -2.43 -11.21 -1.61
N ILE A 108 -1.92 -10.80 -0.43
CA ILE A 108 -0.82 -11.49 0.23
C ILE A 108 -1.35 -12.79 0.85
N ASN A 109 -0.88 -13.93 0.37
CA ASN A 109 -1.24 -15.23 0.94
C ASN A 109 -0.39 -15.53 2.18
N SER A 110 0.92 -15.25 2.11
CA SER A 110 1.86 -15.44 3.22
C SER A 110 3.18 -14.72 2.98
N VAL A 111 3.89 -14.40 4.05
CA VAL A 111 5.31 -14.04 4.01
C VAL A 111 6.10 -15.06 4.81
N THR A 112 7.19 -15.56 4.24
CA THR A 112 8.10 -16.49 4.93
C THR A 112 9.52 -15.94 4.94
N TYR A 113 10.22 -16.12 6.05
CA TYR A 113 11.55 -15.55 6.25
C TYR A 113 12.62 -16.65 6.35
N SER A 114 13.75 -16.42 5.70
CA SER A 114 14.93 -17.27 5.77
C SER A 114 16.20 -16.41 5.77
N GLY A 115 16.83 -16.29 6.94
CA GLY A 115 17.94 -15.36 7.12
C GLY A 115 17.48 -13.91 6.88
N ASP A 116 18.15 -13.22 5.97
CA ASP A 116 17.83 -11.84 5.55
C ASP A 116 16.92 -11.76 4.32
N ASN A 117 16.31 -12.88 3.93
CA ASN A 117 15.44 -12.99 2.75
C ASN A 117 14.00 -13.26 3.16
N ALA A 118 13.07 -12.57 2.53
CA ALA A 118 11.64 -12.84 2.58
C ALA A 118 11.16 -13.44 1.26
N THR A 119 10.28 -14.43 1.33
CA THR A 119 9.46 -14.88 0.19
C THR A 119 8.02 -14.48 0.46
N VAL A 120 7.49 -13.60 -0.40
CA VAL A 120 6.11 -13.12 -0.40
C VAL A 120 5.33 -13.95 -1.40
N ASP A 121 4.45 -14.81 -0.91
CA ASP A 121 3.49 -15.51 -1.76
C ASP A 121 2.23 -14.67 -1.90
N LEU A 122 1.83 -14.37 -3.13
CA LEU A 122 0.65 -13.59 -3.44
C LEU A 122 -0.22 -14.23 -4.53
N THR A 123 -1.52 -13.99 -4.40
CA THR A 123 -2.44 -14.14 -5.52
C THR A 123 -2.39 -12.84 -6.30
N LEU A 124 -1.74 -12.86 -7.46
CA LEU A 124 -1.55 -11.67 -8.29
C LEU A 124 -2.70 -11.51 -9.28
N LYS A 125 -3.35 -10.35 -9.25
CA LYS A 125 -4.05 -9.82 -10.42
C LYS A 125 -3.04 -8.98 -11.21
N PRO A 126 -2.82 -9.26 -12.51
CA PRO A 126 -1.86 -8.49 -13.30
C PRO A 126 -2.17 -6.98 -13.27
N LEU A 127 -1.13 -6.18 -13.13
CA LEU A 127 -1.19 -4.73 -13.23
C LEU A 127 -1.26 -4.32 -14.71
N ASN A 128 -1.85 -3.16 -14.98
CA ASN A 128 -1.90 -2.58 -16.32
C ASN A 128 -1.14 -1.25 -16.33
N VAL A 129 0.18 -1.33 -16.24
CA VAL A 129 1.09 -0.20 -16.12
C VAL A 129 2.32 -0.40 -17.00
N GLY A 130 3.00 0.67 -17.37
CA GLY A 130 4.26 0.59 -18.12
C GLY A 130 5.44 0.14 -17.24
N ALA A 131 6.58 -0.17 -17.87
CA ALA A 131 7.76 -0.73 -17.20
C ALA A 131 8.25 0.04 -15.96
N ALA A 132 8.26 1.38 -16.01
CA ALA A 132 8.68 2.20 -14.87
C ALA A 132 7.77 2.03 -13.65
N MET A 133 6.45 2.02 -13.87
CA MET A 133 5.45 1.83 -12.82
C MET A 133 5.39 0.39 -12.33
N GLU A 134 5.70 -0.59 -13.19
CA GLU A 134 5.84 -1.98 -12.77
C GLU A 134 7.02 -2.13 -11.80
N MET A 135 8.17 -1.51 -12.10
CA MET A 135 9.30 -1.47 -11.17
C MET A 135 8.93 -0.74 -9.88
N SER A 136 8.21 0.40 -9.95
CA SER A 136 7.72 1.08 -8.75
C SER A 136 6.76 0.24 -7.92
N ALA A 137 5.94 -0.64 -8.53
CA ALA A 137 5.08 -1.56 -7.79
C ALA A 137 5.90 -2.59 -7.02
N ILE A 138 6.99 -3.10 -7.63
CA ILE A 138 7.95 -3.98 -6.96
C ILE A 138 8.62 -3.25 -5.80
N ASP A 139 9.16 -2.06 -6.05
CA ASP A 139 9.81 -1.24 -5.02
C ASP A 139 8.84 -0.91 -3.88
N GLN A 140 7.57 -0.60 -4.17
CA GLN A 140 6.56 -0.32 -3.17
C GLN A 140 6.42 -1.47 -2.14
N LEU A 141 6.41 -2.72 -2.61
CA LEU A 141 6.35 -3.89 -1.73
C LEU A 141 7.69 -4.14 -1.01
N VAL A 142 8.81 -4.05 -1.74
CA VAL A 142 10.14 -4.30 -1.17
C VAL A 142 10.43 -3.31 -0.04
N TRP A 143 10.26 -2.02 -0.30
CA TRP A 143 10.52 -0.96 0.67
C TRP A 143 9.58 -1.03 1.86
N THR A 144 8.28 -1.25 1.65
CA THR A 144 7.32 -1.43 2.74
C THR A 144 7.69 -2.63 3.62
N LEU A 145 7.94 -3.80 3.05
CA LEU A 145 8.25 -5.00 3.85
C LEU A 145 9.51 -4.81 4.69
N THR A 146 10.57 -4.32 4.06
CA THR A 146 11.88 -4.17 4.69
C THR A 146 11.93 -3.05 5.73
N GLU A 147 11.02 -2.07 5.68
CA GLU A 147 10.92 -1.01 6.70
C GLU A 147 10.25 -1.55 7.97
N ASN A 148 9.24 -2.40 7.78
CA ASN A 148 8.41 -2.93 8.86
C ASN A 148 8.90 -4.27 9.40
N HIS A 149 9.98 -4.82 8.85
CA HIS A 149 10.58 -6.05 9.33
C HIS A 149 12.11 -5.92 9.39
N ALA A 150 12.62 -5.64 10.59
CA ALA A 150 14.05 -5.56 10.83
C ALA A 150 14.78 -6.86 10.39
N GLY A 151 15.92 -6.71 9.73
CA GLY A 151 16.79 -7.81 9.32
C GLY A 151 16.48 -8.42 7.95
N ILE A 152 15.39 -8.04 7.28
CA ILE A 152 15.13 -8.45 5.90
C ILE A 152 15.68 -7.41 4.94
N ASN A 153 16.49 -7.87 3.98
CA ASN A 153 17.17 -7.03 3.00
C ASN A 153 16.88 -7.44 1.56
N ALA A 154 16.18 -8.56 1.37
CA ALA A 154 15.91 -9.15 0.07
C ALA A 154 14.50 -9.77 0.04
N VAL A 155 13.78 -9.58 -1.06
CA VAL A 155 12.40 -10.03 -1.22
C VAL A 155 12.25 -10.80 -2.52
N ARG A 156 11.60 -11.96 -2.46
CA ARG A 156 11.22 -12.77 -3.63
C ARG A 156 9.70 -12.88 -3.68
N PHE A 157 9.15 -12.91 -4.89
CA PHE A 157 7.72 -13.04 -5.12
C PHE A 157 7.35 -14.40 -5.71
N THR A 158 6.30 -15.02 -5.16
CA THR A 158 5.74 -16.28 -5.66
C THR A 158 4.22 -16.22 -5.73
N SER A 159 3.62 -17.12 -6.50
CA SER A 159 2.17 -17.39 -6.47
C SER A 159 1.93 -18.89 -6.39
N GLY A 160 1.32 -19.33 -5.28
CA GLY A 160 1.18 -20.76 -4.99
C GLY A 160 2.53 -21.48 -4.90
N GLY A 161 3.56 -20.79 -4.39
CA GLY A 161 4.93 -21.28 -4.26
C GLY A 161 5.74 -21.34 -5.57
N LYS A 162 5.19 -20.89 -6.70
CA LYS A 162 5.91 -20.80 -7.99
C LYS A 162 6.36 -19.38 -8.24
N ALA A 163 7.50 -19.20 -8.92
CA ALA A 163 7.97 -17.87 -9.31
C ALA A 163 6.93 -17.15 -10.17
N ILE A 164 6.75 -15.86 -9.93
CA ILE A 164 5.99 -14.97 -10.79
C ILE A 164 6.97 -14.42 -11.83
N GLU A 165 6.62 -14.50 -13.12
CA GLU A 165 7.48 -14.00 -14.18
C GLU A 165 7.48 -12.48 -14.26
N THR A 166 6.33 -11.85 -14.02
CA THR A 166 6.14 -10.40 -14.16
C THR A 166 4.83 -9.96 -13.51
N PHE A 167 4.73 -8.70 -13.08
CA PHE A 167 3.51 -8.11 -12.53
C PHE A 167 2.64 -7.43 -13.60
N ALA A 168 3.24 -6.88 -14.66
CA ALA A 168 2.56 -6.13 -15.72
C ALA A 168 3.02 -6.47 -17.16
N GLY A 169 4.05 -7.29 -17.33
CA GLY A 169 4.57 -7.75 -18.62
C GLY A 169 5.93 -7.17 -19.02
N HIS A 170 6.59 -6.38 -18.17
CA HIS A 170 7.81 -5.65 -18.54
C HIS A 170 9.05 -5.97 -17.69
N VAL A 171 8.87 -6.32 -16.40
CA VAL A 171 9.98 -6.61 -15.48
C VAL A 171 9.99 -8.09 -15.12
N ASP A 172 11.16 -8.73 -15.20
CA ASP A 172 11.37 -10.11 -14.75
C ASP A 172 11.38 -10.17 -13.21
N THR A 173 10.34 -10.77 -12.63
CA THR A 173 10.17 -10.91 -11.17
C THR A 173 10.62 -12.26 -10.61
N THR A 174 11.29 -13.10 -11.41
CA THR A 174 11.70 -14.45 -10.97
C THR A 174 12.83 -14.45 -9.94
N GLY A 175 13.60 -13.35 -9.90
CA GLY A 175 14.73 -13.13 -9.01
C GLY A 175 14.36 -12.64 -7.61
N THR A 176 15.35 -12.01 -6.96
CA THR A 176 15.22 -11.40 -5.64
C THR A 176 15.52 -9.91 -5.75
N PHE A 177 14.70 -9.11 -5.08
CA PHE A 177 14.77 -7.65 -5.10
C PHE A 177 15.28 -7.13 -3.77
N LYS A 178 16.13 -6.11 -3.81
CA LYS A 178 16.63 -5.38 -2.65
C LYS A 178 16.26 -3.92 -2.79
N ARG A 179 16.38 -3.15 -1.70
CA ARG A 179 16.32 -1.70 -1.81
C ARG A 179 17.47 -1.22 -2.69
N GLU A 180 17.13 -0.51 -3.75
CA GLU A 180 18.07 0.34 -4.47
C GLU A 180 18.51 1.53 -3.61
N PRO A 181 19.56 2.28 -3.99
CA PRO A 181 19.92 3.50 -3.29
C PRO A 181 18.73 4.46 -3.17
N ASN A 182 18.55 5.04 -1.98
CA ASN A 182 17.38 5.87 -1.65
C ASN A 182 17.17 7.06 -2.62
N TYR A 183 18.24 7.64 -3.16
CA TYR A 183 18.19 8.78 -4.08
C TYR A 183 17.80 8.38 -5.51
N GLU A 184 17.79 7.09 -5.84
CA GLU A 184 17.31 6.59 -7.13
C GLU A 184 15.79 6.32 -7.12
N VAL A 185 15.26 5.86 -5.98
CA VAL A 185 13.88 5.36 -5.88
C VAL A 185 12.95 6.28 -5.09
N LEU A 186 13.43 6.92 -4.02
CA LEU A 186 12.61 7.81 -3.20
C LEU A 186 12.58 9.22 -3.79
N ALA A 187 11.49 9.94 -3.58
CA ALA A 187 11.39 11.34 -3.98
C ALA A 187 12.45 12.17 -3.21
N PRO A 188 13.13 13.14 -3.85
CA PRO A 188 14.20 13.88 -3.18
C PRO A 188 13.67 14.75 -2.02
N LEU A 189 12.40 15.12 -2.05
CA LEU A 189 11.79 16.04 -1.09
C LEU A 189 10.30 15.73 -0.94
N TRP A 190 9.82 15.63 0.30
CA TRP A 190 8.39 15.52 0.61
C TRP A 190 8.05 16.07 2.00
N ILE A 191 6.75 16.28 2.24
CA ILE A 191 6.12 16.78 3.45
C ILE A 191 5.59 15.59 4.25
N ASP A 192 6.05 15.42 5.49
CA ASP A 192 5.62 14.30 6.34
C ASP A 192 4.31 14.65 7.05
N GLU A 193 4.28 15.79 7.73
CA GLU A 193 3.14 16.18 8.56
C GLU A 193 2.98 17.71 8.65
N VAL A 194 1.77 18.10 9.04
CA VAL A 194 1.47 19.45 9.50
C VAL A 194 1.23 19.38 11.01
N SER A 195 1.84 20.27 11.78
CA SER A 195 1.69 20.28 13.25
C SER A 195 0.22 20.22 13.68
N THR A 196 -0.16 19.23 14.49
CA THR A 196 -1.51 19.10 15.06
C THR A 196 -1.48 19.17 16.61
N PRO A 197 -2.40 19.93 17.27
CA PRO A 197 -3.35 20.87 16.68
C PRO A 197 -2.60 22.03 16.01
N LEU A 198 -3.17 22.54 14.91
CA LEU A 198 -2.64 23.69 14.19
C LEU A 198 -2.63 24.91 15.12
N ARG A 199 -1.44 25.32 15.56
CA ARG A 199 -1.21 26.55 16.32
C ARG A 199 -0.37 27.48 15.47
N ASN A 200 -0.54 28.78 15.63
CA ASN A 200 0.34 29.76 15.00
C ASN A 200 1.60 29.95 15.87
N PRO A 201 2.82 29.83 15.32
CA PRO A 201 3.14 29.52 13.92
C PRO A 201 2.87 28.06 13.56
N VAL A 202 2.27 27.86 12.38
CA VAL A 202 2.02 26.51 11.84
C VAL A 202 3.37 25.92 11.45
N THR A 203 3.68 24.73 11.96
CA THR A 203 4.94 24.07 11.64
C THR A 203 4.70 22.99 10.60
N MET A 204 5.42 23.10 9.48
CA MET A 204 5.52 22.07 8.46
C MET A 204 6.81 21.30 8.68
N THR A 205 6.73 19.97 8.60
CA THR A 205 7.92 19.12 8.64
C THR A 205 7.89 18.17 7.46
N GLY A 206 9.07 17.67 7.13
CA GLY A 206 9.20 16.66 6.12
C GLY A 206 10.61 16.15 6.05
N THR A 207 10.89 15.44 4.96
CA THR A 207 12.15 14.77 4.75
C THR A 207 12.73 15.15 3.40
N ALA A 208 14.05 15.36 3.35
CA ALA A 208 14.75 15.68 2.11
C ALA A 208 16.09 14.95 1.98
N CYS A 209 16.45 14.68 0.73
CA CYS A 209 17.77 14.40 0.23
C CYS A 209 17.89 15.24 -1.04
N THR A 210 18.42 16.46 -0.92
CA THR A 210 18.61 17.40 -2.03
C THR A 210 20.06 17.89 -2.08
N PHE A 211 20.42 18.59 -3.16
CA PHE A 211 21.73 19.23 -3.27
C PHE A 211 21.87 20.33 -2.21
N GLU A 212 22.97 20.29 -1.45
CA GLU A 212 23.21 21.20 -0.30
C GLU A 212 22.08 21.24 0.74
N ALA A 213 21.24 20.19 0.80
CA ALA A 213 20.06 20.09 1.66
C ALA A 213 18.99 21.18 1.41
N ALA A 214 19.12 21.99 0.37
CA ALA A 214 18.29 23.16 0.13
C ALA A 214 17.00 22.81 -0.61
N PHE A 215 15.95 23.59 -0.36
CA PHE A 215 14.70 23.56 -1.12
C PHE A 215 13.98 24.91 -1.03
N GLY A 216 13.09 25.20 -1.98
CA GLY A 216 12.16 26.32 -1.89
C GLY A 216 10.83 25.89 -1.29
N TRP A 217 10.11 26.83 -0.70
CA TRP A 217 8.75 26.59 -0.23
C TRP A 217 7.82 27.78 -0.50
N GLU A 218 6.54 27.48 -0.67
CA GLU A 218 5.47 28.45 -0.84
C GLU A 218 4.24 28.05 -0.01
N VAL A 219 3.51 29.04 0.50
CA VAL A 219 2.15 28.89 1.04
C VAL A 219 1.20 29.56 0.06
N LYS A 220 0.31 28.78 -0.53
CA LYS A 220 -0.68 29.25 -1.51
C LYS A 220 -2.07 29.26 -0.90
N GLN A 221 -2.90 30.19 -1.35
CA GLN A 221 -4.34 30.17 -1.13
C GLN A 221 -5.01 30.38 -2.49
N GLY A 222 -5.57 29.30 -3.03
CA GLY A 222 -5.88 29.24 -4.47
C GLY A 222 -4.59 29.40 -5.29
N ASN A 223 -4.60 30.33 -6.25
CA ASN A 223 -3.43 30.60 -7.10
C ASN A 223 -2.49 31.67 -6.52
N ASP A 224 -2.85 32.31 -5.40
CA ASP A 224 -2.06 33.38 -4.82
C ASP A 224 -1.02 32.82 -3.86
N VAL A 225 0.25 33.17 -4.08
CA VAL A 225 1.33 32.95 -3.10
C VAL A 225 1.16 33.95 -1.95
N LYS A 226 0.91 33.45 -0.74
CA LYS A 226 0.75 34.25 0.48
C LYS A 226 2.05 34.39 1.25
N GLN A 227 2.88 33.35 1.24
CA GLN A 227 4.24 33.35 1.79
C GLN A 227 5.14 32.47 0.93
N SER A 228 6.44 32.73 0.96
CA SER A 228 7.44 31.90 0.29
C SER A 228 8.80 32.07 0.95
N GLY A 229 9.69 31.11 0.75
CA GLY A 229 11.06 31.20 1.22
C GLY A 229 11.91 30.02 0.76
N ALA A 230 13.05 29.88 1.40
CA ALA A 230 13.92 28.73 1.27
C ALA A 230 13.98 27.99 2.62
N GLY A 231 14.21 26.68 2.56
CA GLY A 231 14.46 25.82 3.69
C GLY A 231 15.70 24.96 3.46
N SER A 232 16.16 24.33 4.53
CA SER A 232 17.21 23.33 4.48
C SER A 232 16.85 22.15 5.37
N ALA A 233 17.15 20.95 4.91
CA ALA A 233 17.20 19.78 5.78
C ALA A 233 18.51 19.77 6.59
N ALA A 234 18.57 18.91 7.60
CA ALA A 234 19.72 18.85 8.52
C ALA A 234 21.03 18.36 7.86
N ALA A 235 20.92 17.60 6.77
CA ALA A 235 22.02 17.04 5.98
C ALA A 235 21.64 16.97 4.49
N ALA A 236 22.65 17.07 3.63
CA ALA A 236 22.50 16.97 2.18
C ALA A 236 22.61 15.52 1.70
N CYS A 237 22.17 15.25 0.47
CA CYS A 237 22.39 13.94 -0.14
C CYS A 237 23.88 13.52 -0.09
N PRO A 238 24.18 12.22 0.13
CA PRO A 238 23.24 11.08 0.11
C PRO A 238 22.49 10.84 1.43
N GLU A 239 22.75 11.64 2.46
CA GLU A 239 22.01 11.54 3.72
C GLU A 239 20.63 12.17 3.57
N ARG A 240 19.60 11.36 3.83
CA ARG A 240 18.22 11.85 3.91
C ARG A 240 17.97 12.31 5.33
N SER A 241 17.45 13.53 5.48
CA SER A 241 17.28 14.15 6.79
C SER A 241 16.01 14.99 6.88
N LEU A 242 15.59 15.24 8.12
CA LEU A 242 14.39 16.02 8.42
C LEU A 242 14.61 17.51 8.15
N TRP A 243 13.55 18.19 7.76
CA TRP A 243 13.46 19.65 7.70
C TRP A 243 12.23 20.14 8.47
N SER A 244 12.26 21.42 8.85
CA SER A 244 11.13 22.09 9.50
C SER A 244 11.04 23.55 9.07
N VAL A 245 9.82 24.00 8.77
CA VAL A 245 9.51 25.40 8.41
C VAL A 245 8.37 25.90 9.29
N ALA A 246 8.57 27.04 9.94
CA ALA A 246 7.54 27.73 10.72
C ALA A 246 6.86 28.81 9.87
N LEU A 247 5.54 28.70 9.71
CA LEU A 247 4.69 29.62 8.97
C LEU A 247 3.98 30.55 9.96
N ALA A 248 4.48 31.77 10.08
CA ALA A 248 3.95 32.77 11.01
C ALA A 248 2.76 33.54 10.40
N ASP A 249 1.90 34.10 11.25
CA ASP A 249 0.91 35.12 10.86
C ASP A 249 -0.09 34.71 9.75
N LEU A 250 -0.34 33.41 9.58
CA LEU A 250 -1.42 32.94 8.73
C LEU A 250 -2.78 33.28 9.35
N LYS A 251 -3.62 33.98 8.58
CA LYS A 251 -5.02 34.22 8.94
C LYS A 251 -5.82 32.93 8.81
N PRO A 252 -6.98 32.80 9.50
CA PRO A 252 -7.89 31.69 9.26
C PRO A 252 -8.24 31.52 7.77
N GLY A 253 -8.26 30.28 7.29
CA GLY A 253 -8.52 29.94 5.90
C GLY A 253 -7.83 28.64 5.47
N ASP A 254 -8.14 28.21 4.24
CA ASP A 254 -7.56 27.03 3.61
C ASP A 254 -6.32 27.44 2.78
N TYR A 255 -5.28 26.62 2.89
CA TYR A 255 -3.99 26.85 2.26
C TYR A 255 -3.42 25.55 1.68
N THR A 256 -2.50 25.70 0.74
CA THR A 256 -1.64 24.63 0.22
C THR A 256 -0.20 25.01 0.49
N PHE A 257 0.50 24.19 1.26
CA PHE A 257 1.95 24.28 1.39
C PHE A 257 2.59 23.53 0.24
N VAL A 258 3.65 24.11 -0.32
CA VAL A 258 4.36 23.56 -1.47
C VAL A 258 5.83 23.58 -1.13
N VAL A 259 6.52 22.46 -1.31
CA VAL A 259 7.99 22.38 -1.25
C VAL A 259 8.52 21.99 -2.62
N THR A 260 9.65 22.59 -3.02
CA THR A 260 10.23 22.43 -4.36
C THR A 260 11.72 22.14 -4.27
N ASP A 261 12.16 21.06 -4.90
CA ASP A 261 13.56 20.78 -5.18
C ASP A 261 13.93 21.36 -6.55
N TYR A 262 15.06 22.05 -6.60
CA TYR A 262 15.55 22.71 -7.81
C TYR A 262 16.88 22.11 -8.26
N SER A 263 17.03 21.99 -9.57
CA SER A 263 18.30 21.63 -10.19
C SER A 263 19.36 22.68 -9.90
N ALA A 264 20.48 22.25 -9.33
CA ALA A 264 21.64 23.10 -9.13
C ALA A 264 22.32 23.52 -10.45
N GLU A 265 22.02 22.84 -11.57
CA GLU A 265 22.59 23.12 -12.88
C GLU A 265 21.92 24.34 -13.54
N ASP A 266 20.60 24.42 -13.48
CA ASP A 266 19.81 25.38 -14.27
C ASP A 266 18.62 26.01 -13.54
N GLY A 267 18.40 25.66 -12.27
CA GLY A 267 17.27 26.16 -11.46
C GLY A 267 15.91 25.59 -11.88
N SER A 268 15.88 24.58 -12.76
CA SER A 268 14.63 23.90 -13.14
C SER A 268 14.04 23.14 -11.96
N VAL A 269 12.72 22.97 -11.95
CA VAL A 269 12.03 22.16 -10.92
C VAL A 269 12.34 20.68 -11.16
N ILE A 270 12.98 20.04 -10.18
CA ILE A 270 13.18 18.59 -10.17
C ILE A 270 11.93 17.91 -9.63
N GLN A 271 11.48 18.34 -8.45
CA GLN A 271 10.30 17.77 -7.79
C GLN A 271 9.55 18.82 -6.99
N GLN A 272 8.25 18.62 -6.86
CA GLN A 272 7.40 19.40 -5.99
C GLN A 272 6.46 18.49 -5.21
N ASP A 273 6.29 18.76 -3.92
CA ASP A 273 5.32 18.05 -3.08
C ASP A 273 4.39 19.06 -2.41
N THR A 274 3.12 18.68 -2.22
CA THR A 274 2.10 19.63 -1.75
C THR A 274 1.27 19.07 -0.59
N LYS A 275 0.87 19.95 0.33
CA LYS A 275 -0.03 19.59 1.44
C LYS A 275 -1.09 20.64 1.67
N SER A 276 -2.34 20.22 1.65
CA SER A 276 -3.46 21.10 2.01
C SER A 276 -3.67 21.13 3.53
N PHE A 277 -3.94 22.31 4.09
CA PHE A 277 -4.23 22.50 5.51
C PHE A 277 -5.14 23.70 5.76
N SER A 278 -5.83 23.71 6.89
CA SER A 278 -6.79 24.76 7.25
C SER A 278 -6.44 25.39 8.60
N VAL A 279 -6.23 26.71 8.61
CA VAL A 279 -6.07 27.48 9.86
C VAL A 279 -7.44 27.93 10.33
N ASN A 280 -7.79 27.66 11.59
CA ASN A 280 -9.07 28.04 12.21
C ASN A 280 -8.95 29.28 13.10
#